data_AF-A0A937AJU1-F1
#
_entry.id   AF-A0A937AJU1-F1
#
_cell.length_a   1.000
_cell.length_b   1.000
_cell.length_c   1.000
_cell.angle_alpha   90.00
_cell.angle_beta   90.00
_cell.angle_gamma   90.00
#
_symmetry.space_group_name_H-M   'P 1'
#
loop_
_entity.id
_entity.type
_entity.pdbx_description
1 polymer ?
#
loop_
_entity_poly.entity_id
_entity_poly.type
_entity_poly.pdbx_seq_one_letter_code
_entity_poly.pdbx_strand_id
1 'polypeptide(L)'
;MSITARKPQLKTDNKIDPSFFYDDEKQGIFIASNIFKLNRATVFYLAYIVSIAVSFIINYAFKSYADIDSRMWIIAVNGGLLTVLIPFHVIHEISRAELMKRFGSATVAYIWSWRQLVLRIEYKDISKANTDHLRIANSIPFLLFSIIPLLVSFLTKGPLSLYFMTVACFHAIYSIRGFSLLSYLYRNQKMPFTKSE
;
A
#
# COMPACT_ATOMS: atom_id res chain seq x y z
N MET A 1 -25.50 -38.53 -17.18
CA MET A 1 -24.43 -37.70 -17.78
C MET A 1 -23.53 -37.20 -16.65
N SER A 2 -22.25 -37.58 -16.68
CA SER A 2 -21.26 -37.23 -15.64
C SER A 2 -20.62 -35.87 -15.98
N ILE A 3 -20.78 -34.88 -15.11
CA ILE A 3 -20.08 -33.59 -15.22
C ILE A 3 -18.73 -33.76 -14.56
N THR A 4 -17.69 -33.92 -15.38
CA THR A 4 -16.30 -33.92 -14.91
C THR A 4 -15.89 -32.49 -14.60
N ALA A 5 -15.76 -32.16 -13.32
CA ALA A 5 -15.18 -30.89 -12.88
C ALA A 5 -13.70 -30.85 -13.28
N ARG A 6 -13.34 -30.03 -14.28
CA ARG A 6 -11.94 -29.73 -14.59
C ARG A 6 -11.35 -28.93 -13.42
N LYS A 7 -10.37 -29.49 -12.74
CA LYS A 7 -9.50 -28.73 -11.82
C LYS A 7 -8.81 -27.60 -12.60
N PRO A 8 -8.74 -26.37 -12.06
CA PRO A 8 -7.96 -25.32 -12.67
C PRO A 8 -6.48 -25.71 -12.64
N GLN A 9 -5.88 -25.87 -13.83
CA GLN A 9 -4.44 -25.99 -13.97
C GLN A 9 -3.83 -24.60 -13.71
N LEU A 10 -3.05 -24.49 -12.64
CA LEU A 10 -2.12 -23.37 -12.46
C LEU A 10 -1.09 -23.43 -13.59
N LYS A 11 -1.26 -22.61 -14.63
CA LYS A 11 -0.21 -22.35 -15.60
C LYS A 11 0.94 -21.62 -14.89
N THR A 12 2.11 -22.25 -14.90
CA THR A 12 3.36 -21.78 -14.30
C THR A 12 4.09 -20.71 -15.11
N ASP A 13 3.42 -20.08 -16.08
CA ASP A 13 4.04 -19.06 -16.92
C ASP A 13 3.86 -17.68 -16.28
N ASN A 14 4.99 -17.09 -15.88
CA ASN A 14 5.14 -15.76 -15.28
C ASN A 14 4.79 -14.58 -16.23
N LYS A 15 3.78 -14.72 -17.08
CA LYS A 15 3.16 -13.61 -17.79
C LYS A 15 1.84 -13.31 -17.10
N ILE A 16 1.79 -12.19 -16.40
CA ILE A 16 0.52 -11.61 -15.94
C ILE A 16 -0.25 -11.28 -17.21
N ASP A 17 -1.28 -12.08 -17.49
CA ASP A 17 -2.14 -11.90 -18.65
C ASP A 17 -2.85 -10.55 -18.57
N PRO A 18 -2.66 -9.62 -19.54
CA PRO A 18 -3.38 -8.36 -19.56
C PRO A 18 -4.89 -8.52 -19.82
N SER A 19 -5.34 -9.67 -20.34
CA SER A 19 -6.78 -9.97 -20.48
C SER A 19 -7.47 -10.28 -19.15
N PHE A 20 -6.72 -10.54 -18.07
CA PHE A 20 -7.29 -10.70 -16.73
C PHE A 20 -7.87 -9.39 -16.14
N PHE A 21 -7.64 -8.25 -16.82
CA PHE A 21 -8.22 -6.96 -16.41
C PHE A 21 -9.62 -6.71 -16.98
N TYR A 22 -10.04 -7.45 -18.01
CA TYR A 22 -11.33 -7.30 -18.67
C TYR A 22 -11.77 -8.65 -19.23
N ASP A 23 -12.50 -9.44 -18.42
CA ASP A 23 -13.24 -10.61 -18.90
C ASP A 23 -14.73 -10.25 -18.82
N ASP A 24 -15.35 -10.09 -19.98
CA ASP A 24 -16.56 -9.26 -20.21
C ASP A 24 -17.88 -9.82 -19.66
N GLU A 25 -17.91 -11.00 -19.00
CA GLU A 25 -19.18 -11.63 -18.59
C GLU A 25 -19.40 -11.78 -17.08
N LYS A 26 -18.48 -11.31 -16.23
CA LYS A 26 -18.70 -11.25 -14.77
C LYS A 26 -18.20 -9.92 -14.20
N GLN A 27 -19.01 -8.88 -14.36
CA GLN A 27 -18.72 -7.51 -13.93
C GLN A 27 -18.59 -7.35 -12.41
N GLY A 28 -17.47 -7.82 -11.85
CA GLY A 28 -16.90 -7.29 -10.61
C GLY A 28 -15.74 -6.36 -10.99
N ILE A 29 -15.82 -5.08 -10.65
CA ILE A 29 -14.65 -4.19 -10.79
C ILE A 29 -13.55 -4.76 -9.89
N PHE A 30 -12.39 -5.06 -10.47
CA PHE A 30 -11.24 -5.63 -9.79
C PHE A 30 -10.17 -4.55 -9.57
N ILE A 31 -9.69 -4.42 -8.33
CA ILE A 31 -8.53 -3.57 -8.01
C ILE A 31 -7.45 -4.46 -7.41
N ALA A 32 -6.24 -4.39 -7.96
CA ALA A 32 -5.06 -5.01 -7.39
C ALA A 32 -4.12 -3.94 -6.83
N SER A 33 -3.83 -4.01 -5.54
CA SER A 33 -2.72 -3.26 -4.94
C SER A 33 -1.50 -4.17 -4.89
N ASN A 34 -0.51 -3.89 -5.75
CA ASN A 34 0.78 -4.56 -5.69
C ASN A 34 1.72 -3.70 -4.86
N ILE A 35 2.21 -4.24 -3.75
CA ILE A 35 3.13 -3.57 -2.82
C ILE A 35 4.56 -3.66 -3.36
N PHE A 36 4.91 -4.79 -3.95
CA PHE A 36 6.19 -5.00 -4.61
C PHE A 36 5.94 -5.79 -5.92
N LYS A 37 6.67 -5.48 -6.99
CA LYS A 37 6.67 -6.25 -8.25
C LYS A 37 8.04 -6.17 -8.85
N LEU A 38 8.76 -7.28 -9.01
CA LEU A 38 10.11 -7.28 -9.57
C LEU A 38 10.15 -6.66 -10.99
N ASN A 39 10.44 -5.36 -11.06
CA ASN A 39 10.60 -4.53 -12.25
C ASN A 39 11.70 -3.50 -11.98
N ARG A 40 12.18 -2.78 -13.00
CA ARG A 40 13.30 -1.82 -12.87
C ARG A 40 13.04 -0.76 -11.79
N ALA A 41 11.82 -0.22 -11.71
CA ALA A 41 11.46 0.77 -10.70
C ALA A 41 11.48 0.17 -9.28
N THR A 42 10.99 -1.06 -9.12
CA THR A 42 11.05 -1.76 -7.83
C THR A 42 12.48 -2.15 -7.43
N VAL A 43 13.34 -2.50 -8.38
CA VAL A 43 14.78 -2.73 -8.10
C VAL A 43 15.45 -1.43 -7.63
N PHE A 44 15.19 -0.31 -8.31
CA PHE A 44 15.70 1.00 -7.89
C PHE A 44 15.18 1.40 -6.51
N TYR A 45 13.89 1.18 -6.26
CA TYR A 45 13.25 1.40 -4.96
C TYR A 45 13.87 0.55 -3.84
N LEU A 46 14.13 -0.73 -4.10
CA LEU A 46 14.80 -1.62 -3.14
C LEU A 46 16.25 -1.20 -2.91
N ALA A 47 16.98 -0.81 -3.96
CA ALA A 47 18.35 -0.28 -3.82
C ALA A 47 18.37 1.01 -2.97
N TYR A 48 17.39 1.88 -3.13
CA TYR A 48 17.21 3.07 -2.30
C TYR A 48 16.92 2.71 -0.83
N ILE A 49 15.99 1.77 -0.57
CA ILE A 49 15.72 1.26 0.79
C ILE A 49 16.99 0.69 1.43
N VAL A 50 17.74 -0.14 0.69
CA VAL A 50 19.01 -0.71 1.17
C VAL A 50 20.01 0.39 1.48
N SER A 51 20.10 1.44 0.66
CA SER A 51 20.99 2.58 0.90
C SER A 51 20.62 3.34 2.17
N ILE A 52 19.32 3.56 2.43
CA ILE A 52 18.85 4.18 3.69
C ILE A 52 19.16 3.26 4.87
N ALA A 53 18.95 1.95 4.74
CA ALA A 53 19.24 0.98 5.80
C ALA A 53 20.73 0.93 6.14
N VAL A 54 21.60 0.93 5.13
CA VAL A 54 23.06 1.02 5.32
C VAL A 54 23.43 2.33 5.99
N SER A 55 22.89 3.47 5.53
CA SER A 55 23.13 4.77 6.15
C SER A 55 22.68 4.80 7.62
N PHE A 56 21.51 4.24 7.93
CA PHE A 56 21.00 4.09 9.28
C PHE A 56 21.95 3.26 10.16
N ILE A 57 22.37 2.08 9.68
CA ILE A 57 23.29 1.20 10.40
C ILE A 57 24.63 1.89 10.63
N ILE A 58 25.17 2.59 9.63
CA ILE A 58 26.45 3.27 9.75
C ILE A 58 26.38 4.35 10.84
N ASN A 59 25.35 5.21 10.80
CA ASN A 59 25.19 6.29 11.77
C ASN A 59 24.86 5.78 13.18
N TYR A 60 24.19 4.64 13.29
CA TYR A 60 23.88 4.01 14.57
C TYR A 60 25.11 3.31 15.18
N ALA A 61 25.89 2.58 14.37
CA ALA A 61 26.99 1.74 14.84
C ALA A 61 28.34 2.46 14.94
N PHE A 62 28.66 3.38 14.01
CA PHE A 62 29.97 4.03 13.95
C PHE A 62 29.92 5.45 14.50
N LYS A 63 30.47 5.63 15.71
CA LYS A 63 30.45 6.89 16.45
C LYS A 63 31.36 7.99 15.88
N SER A 64 32.23 7.68 14.91
CA SER A 64 33.36 8.52 14.49
C SER A 64 33.06 9.55 13.39
N TYR A 65 31.92 9.46 12.70
CA TYR A 65 31.68 10.23 11.47
C TYR A 65 30.89 11.53 11.66
N ALA A 66 30.18 11.68 12.78
CA ALA A 66 29.40 12.86 13.11
C ALA A 66 29.19 12.96 14.63
N ASP A 67 28.95 14.18 15.11
CA ASP A 67 28.57 14.45 16.49
C ASP A 67 27.26 13.72 16.87
N ILE A 68 27.05 13.51 18.16
CA ILE A 68 25.93 12.70 18.65
C ILE A 68 24.57 13.26 18.24
N ASP A 69 24.43 14.59 18.20
CA ASP A 69 23.16 15.24 17.89
C ASP A 69 22.84 15.05 16.40
N SER A 70 23.78 15.38 15.50
CA SER A 70 23.62 15.16 14.06
C SER A 70 23.28 13.72 13.70
N ARG A 71 23.93 12.73 14.34
CA ARG A 71 23.62 11.32 14.11
C ARG A 71 22.18 10.98 14.48
N MET A 72 21.69 11.50 15.60
CA MET A 72 20.32 11.21 16.03
C MET A 72 19.28 11.81 15.08
N TRP A 73 19.54 12.99 14.54
CA TRP A 73 18.68 13.57 13.49
C TRP A 73 18.68 12.74 12.20
N ILE A 74 19.84 12.26 11.75
CA ILE A 74 19.96 11.36 10.59
C ILE A 74 19.22 10.04 10.83
N ILE A 75 19.41 9.43 12.00
CA ILE A 75 18.73 8.21 12.43
C ILE A 75 17.22 8.42 12.45
N ALA A 76 16.74 9.57 12.92
CA ALA A 76 15.32 9.90 12.94
C ALA A 76 14.72 9.98 11.53
N VAL A 77 15.35 10.69 10.60
CA VAL A 77 14.88 10.79 9.21
C VAL A 77 14.93 9.43 8.52
N ASN A 78 16.07 8.75 8.57
CA ASN A 78 16.24 7.45 7.92
C ASN A 78 15.33 6.38 8.53
N GLY A 79 15.20 6.37 9.86
CA GLY A 79 14.29 5.47 10.57
C GLY A 79 12.83 5.73 10.20
N GLY A 80 12.42 6.99 10.09
CA GLY A 80 11.08 7.37 9.67
C GLY A 80 10.79 6.92 8.25
N LEU A 81 11.72 7.18 7.32
CA LEU A 81 11.68 6.70 5.94
C LEU A 81 11.55 5.18 5.86
N LEU A 82 12.44 4.43 6.53
CA LEU A 82 12.41 2.97 6.51
C LEU A 82 11.09 2.41 7.05
N THR A 83 10.54 3.05 8.09
CA THR A 83 9.27 2.65 8.68
C THR A 83 8.11 2.84 7.69
N VAL A 84 8.08 3.97 6.97
CA VAL A 84 7.05 4.21 5.94
C VAL A 84 7.19 3.24 4.78
N LEU A 85 8.40 3.10 4.25
CA LEU A 85 8.67 2.40 2.99
C LEU A 85 8.52 0.88 3.08
N ILE A 86 8.57 0.30 4.28
CA ILE A 86 8.48 -1.15 4.49
C ILE A 86 7.26 -1.51 5.36
N PRO A 87 7.30 -1.46 6.71
CA PRO A 87 6.23 -2.02 7.52
C PRO A 87 4.92 -1.23 7.39
N PHE A 88 4.97 0.11 7.36
CA PHE A 88 3.73 0.90 7.31
C PHE A 88 3.05 0.80 5.96
N HIS A 89 3.79 0.73 4.86
CA HIS A 89 3.19 0.49 3.55
C HIS A 89 2.41 -0.83 3.51
N VAL A 90 2.99 -1.91 4.03
CA VAL A 90 2.33 -3.22 4.11
C VAL A 90 1.11 -3.18 5.04
N ILE A 91 1.27 -2.61 6.24
CA ILE A 91 0.19 -2.51 7.23
C ILE A 91 -0.94 -1.59 6.73
N HIS A 92 -0.61 -0.50 6.04
CA HIS A 92 -1.59 0.41 5.42
C HIS A 92 -2.48 -0.35 4.43
N GLU A 93 -1.88 -1.09 3.50
CA GLU A 93 -2.64 -1.84 2.50
C GLU A 93 -3.44 -2.99 3.14
N ILE A 94 -2.89 -3.71 4.12
CA ILE A 94 -3.62 -4.74 4.86
C ILE A 94 -4.78 -4.15 5.66
N SER A 95 -4.57 -3.06 6.39
CA SER A 95 -5.61 -2.40 7.19
C SER A 95 -6.75 -1.91 6.31
N ARG A 96 -6.44 -1.29 5.17
CA ARG A 96 -7.44 -0.96 4.14
C ARG A 96 -8.19 -2.19 3.67
N ALA A 97 -7.49 -3.30 3.41
CA ALA A 97 -8.09 -4.54 2.94
C ALA A 97 -9.06 -5.16 3.96
N GLU A 98 -8.66 -5.21 5.22
CA GLU A 98 -9.52 -5.70 6.31
C GLU A 98 -10.75 -4.82 6.52
N LEU A 99 -10.62 -3.50 6.41
CA LEU A 99 -11.77 -2.59 6.49
C LEU A 99 -12.73 -2.82 5.31
N MET A 100 -12.23 -2.98 4.08
CA MET A 100 -13.04 -3.29 2.91
C MET A 100 -13.81 -4.61 3.05
N LYS A 101 -13.16 -5.62 3.63
CA LYS A 101 -13.78 -6.92 3.94
C LYS A 101 -14.91 -6.79 4.97
N ARG A 102 -14.73 -5.97 6.01
CA ARG A 102 -15.74 -5.75 7.07
C ARG A 102 -16.95 -4.96 6.60
N PHE A 103 -16.75 -3.95 5.75
CA PHE A 103 -17.81 -3.07 5.28
C PHE A 103 -18.47 -3.54 3.96
N GLY A 104 -18.50 -4.86 3.72
CA GLY A 104 -19.47 -5.49 2.82
C GLY A 104 -19.12 -5.50 1.33
N SER A 105 -17.88 -5.17 0.96
CA SER A 105 -17.45 -5.27 -0.44
C SER A 105 -15.96 -5.51 -0.52
N ALA A 106 -15.59 -6.76 -0.33
CA ALA A 106 -14.61 -7.40 -1.18
C ALA A 106 -14.44 -8.83 -0.70
N THR A 107 -14.56 -9.79 -1.62
CA THR A 107 -13.73 -10.97 -1.42
C THR A 107 -12.29 -10.51 -1.61
N VAL A 108 -11.59 -10.34 -0.48
CA VAL A 108 -10.19 -9.94 -0.46
C VAL A 108 -9.34 -11.20 -0.59
N ALA A 109 -8.51 -11.26 -1.62
CA ALA A 109 -7.48 -12.30 -1.73
C ALA A 109 -6.10 -11.69 -1.48
N TYR A 110 -5.31 -12.38 -0.66
CA TYR A 110 -3.92 -12.05 -0.40
C TYR A 110 -3.05 -13.05 -1.16
N ILE A 111 -2.27 -12.55 -2.12
CA ILE A 111 -1.34 -13.37 -2.88
C ILE A 111 0.06 -12.92 -2.51
N TRP A 112 0.78 -13.78 -1.79
CA TRP A 112 2.17 -13.55 -1.42
C TRP A 112 3.10 -14.45 -2.24
N SER A 113 4.04 -13.84 -2.96
CA SER A 113 5.09 -14.53 -3.71
C SER A 113 6.46 -14.01 -3.28
N TRP A 114 7.18 -14.81 -2.50
CA TRP A 114 8.55 -14.51 -2.07
C TRP A 114 9.52 -14.43 -3.26
N ARG A 115 9.36 -15.30 -4.26
CA ARG A 115 10.24 -15.36 -5.44
C ARG A 115 10.15 -14.09 -6.30
N GLN A 116 8.97 -13.49 -6.39
CA GLN A 116 8.76 -12.27 -7.18
C GLN A 116 8.80 -11.00 -6.35
N LEU A 117 8.97 -11.14 -5.02
CA LEU A 117 8.73 -10.08 -4.04
C LEU A 117 7.42 -9.38 -4.38
N VAL A 118 6.31 -10.12 -4.33
CA VAL A 118 4.98 -9.58 -4.60
C VAL A 118 4.09 -9.88 -3.41
N LEU A 119 3.61 -8.84 -2.74
CA LEU A 119 2.35 -8.90 -2.02
C LEU A 119 1.31 -8.19 -2.87
N ARG A 120 0.33 -8.97 -3.34
CA ARG A 120 -0.84 -8.47 -4.04
C ARG A 120 -2.06 -8.63 -3.16
N ILE A 121 -2.80 -7.54 -3.02
CA ILE A 121 -4.13 -7.53 -2.43
C ILE A 121 -5.13 -7.31 -3.55
N GLU A 122 -6.05 -8.25 -3.69
CA GLU A 122 -7.08 -8.25 -4.72
C GLU A 122 -8.45 -7.98 -4.11
N TYR A 123 -9.13 -6.96 -4.60
CA TYR A 123 -10.50 -6.62 -4.22
C TYR A 123 -11.45 -7.08 -5.33
N LYS A 124 -12.24 -8.13 -5.07
CA LYS A 124 -13.32 -8.56 -5.99
C LYS A 124 -14.63 -7.86 -5.63
N ASP A 125 -15.46 -7.58 -6.64
CA ASP A 125 -16.79 -6.97 -6.48
C ASP A 125 -16.78 -5.59 -5.81
N ILE A 126 -15.75 -4.76 -6.02
CA ILE A 126 -15.69 -3.43 -5.39
C ILE A 126 -16.87 -2.51 -5.80
N SER A 127 -17.53 -2.81 -6.93
CA SER A 127 -18.76 -2.14 -7.38
C SER A 127 -19.93 -2.28 -6.41
N LYS A 128 -19.90 -3.29 -5.52
CA LYS A 128 -20.91 -3.48 -4.47
C LYS A 128 -20.60 -2.66 -3.20
N ALA A 129 -19.42 -2.04 -3.10
CA ALA A 129 -19.10 -1.16 -1.97
C ALA A 129 -19.93 0.11 -2.05
N ASN A 130 -20.60 0.44 -0.96
CA ASN A 130 -21.06 1.81 -0.75
C ASN A 130 -19.85 2.75 -0.75
N THR A 131 -19.94 3.88 -1.46
CA THR A 131 -18.94 4.95 -1.49
C THR A 131 -18.51 5.38 -0.08
N ASP A 132 -19.39 5.34 0.91
CA ASP A 132 -19.04 5.65 2.31
C ASP A 132 -18.12 4.60 2.93
N HIS A 133 -18.27 3.33 2.59
CA HIS A 133 -17.37 2.27 3.04
C HIS A 133 -15.99 2.39 2.39
N LEU A 134 -15.94 2.76 1.10
CA LEU A 134 -14.69 3.09 0.42
C LEU A 134 -13.98 4.26 1.09
N ARG A 135 -14.71 5.30 1.48
CA ARG A 135 -14.16 6.46 2.21
C ARG A 135 -13.57 6.02 3.54
N ILE A 136 -14.32 5.28 4.35
CA ILE A 136 -13.86 4.79 5.66
C ILE A 136 -12.58 3.95 5.51
N ALA A 137 -12.56 3.01 4.57
CA ALA A 137 -11.43 2.11 4.36
C ALA A 137 -10.14 2.82 3.91
N ASN A 138 -10.22 3.98 3.27
CA ASN A 138 -9.03 4.77 2.91
C ASN A 138 -8.69 5.84 3.97
N SER A 139 -9.71 6.43 4.61
CA SER A 139 -9.51 7.49 5.60
C SER A 139 -8.92 6.97 6.92
N ILE A 140 -9.32 5.79 7.39
CA ILE A 140 -8.79 5.25 8.65
C ILE A 140 -7.28 4.99 8.56
N PRO A 141 -6.74 4.27 7.56
CA PRO A 141 -5.30 4.11 7.43
C PRO A 141 -4.57 5.45 7.29
N PHE A 142 -5.11 6.41 6.53
CA PHE A 142 -4.51 7.73 6.43
C PHE A 142 -4.46 8.46 7.78
N LEU A 143 -5.53 8.41 8.56
CA LEU A 143 -5.56 8.99 9.91
C LEU A 143 -4.50 8.32 10.81
N LEU A 144 -4.44 6.99 10.81
CA LEU A 144 -3.55 6.21 11.66
C LEU A 144 -2.07 6.41 11.32
N PHE A 145 -1.72 6.53 10.04
CA PHE A 145 -0.32 6.52 9.59
C PHE A 145 0.19 7.89 9.11
N SER A 146 -0.69 8.88 8.91
CA SER A 146 -0.30 10.26 8.60
C SER A 146 -0.63 11.21 9.76
N ILE A 147 -1.91 11.29 10.15
CA ILE A 147 -2.38 12.33 11.08
C ILE A 147 -1.92 12.06 12.51
N ILE A 148 -2.07 10.84 13.01
CA ILE A 148 -1.62 10.50 14.37
C ILE A 148 -0.12 10.72 14.52
N PRO A 149 0.77 10.21 13.63
CA PRO A 149 2.20 10.53 13.71
C PRO A 149 2.49 12.02 13.66
N LEU A 150 1.78 12.80 12.83
CA LEU A 150 1.93 14.26 12.80
C LEU A 150 1.58 14.89 14.15
N LEU A 151 0.47 14.51 14.76
CA LEU A 151 0.08 15.00 16.08
C LEU A 151 1.10 14.61 17.16
N VAL A 152 1.58 13.36 17.14
CA VAL A 152 2.63 12.89 18.06
C VAL A 152 3.95 13.66 17.85
N SER A 153 4.26 14.10 16.63
CA SER A 153 5.45 14.91 16.36
C SER A 153 5.44 16.25 17.12
N PHE A 154 4.26 16.86 17.31
CA PHE A 154 4.11 18.09 18.11
C PHE A 154 4.16 17.85 19.62
N LEU A 155 3.91 16.62 20.07
CA LEU A 155 3.97 16.22 21.48
C LEU A 155 5.35 15.70 21.89
N THR A 156 6.26 15.54 20.92
CA THR A 156 7.62 15.03 21.15
C THR A 156 8.66 16.11 20.85
N LYS A 157 9.91 15.90 21.29
CA LYS A 157 11.01 16.85 21.11
C LYS A 157 12.21 16.18 20.45
N GLY A 158 13.08 17.00 19.85
CA GLY A 158 14.34 16.56 19.29
C GLY A 158 14.16 15.54 18.14
N PRO A 159 15.07 14.57 18.01
CA PRO A 159 15.05 13.57 16.94
C PRO A 159 13.74 12.80 16.83
N LEU A 160 13.06 12.52 17.95
CA LEU A 160 11.80 11.76 17.93
C LEU A 160 10.68 12.53 17.21
N SER A 161 10.62 13.86 17.38
CA SER A 161 9.69 14.71 16.64
C SER A 161 9.95 14.63 15.13
N LEU A 162 11.21 14.67 14.72
CA LEU A 162 11.59 14.56 13.31
C LEU A 162 11.28 13.17 12.72
N TYR A 163 11.44 12.11 13.50
CA TYR A 163 11.05 10.75 13.09
C TYR A 163 9.55 10.71 12.76
N PHE A 164 8.69 11.16 13.69
CA PHE A 164 7.25 11.14 13.49
C PHE A 164 6.80 12.08 12.37
N MET A 165 7.43 13.24 12.22
CA MET A 165 7.15 14.16 11.12
C MET A 165 7.54 13.56 9.76
N THR A 166 8.68 12.88 9.69
CA THR A 166 9.12 12.15 8.49
C THR A 166 8.14 11.03 8.15
N VAL A 167 7.72 10.24 9.15
CA VAL A 167 6.71 9.19 8.96
C VAL A 167 5.42 9.78 8.38
N ALA A 168 4.90 10.84 9.01
CA ALA A 168 3.66 11.48 8.59
C ALA A 168 3.73 12.02 7.15
N CYS A 169 4.78 12.75 6.80
CA CYS A 169 4.90 13.40 5.50
C CYS A 169 5.06 12.37 4.37
N PHE A 170 5.96 11.40 4.54
CA PHE A 170 6.21 10.40 3.50
C PHE A 170 5.04 9.43 3.34
N HIS A 171 4.37 9.06 4.44
CA HIS A 171 3.15 8.28 4.34
C HIS A 171 2.03 9.07 3.64
N ALA A 172 1.86 10.35 3.94
CA ALA A 172 0.86 11.18 3.28
C ALA A 172 1.08 11.26 1.75
N ILE A 173 2.33 11.43 1.30
CA ILE A 173 2.69 11.40 -0.14
C ILE A 173 2.31 10.06 -0.75
N TYR A 174 2.64 8.94 -0.09
CA TYR A 174 2.29 7.61 -0.55
C TYR A 174 0.76 7.42 -0.70
N SER A 175 -0.01 7.89 0.29
CA SER A 175 -1.48 7.74 0.30
C SER A 175 -2.21 8.58 -0.76
N ILE A 176 -1.56 9.55 -1.41
CA ILE A 176 -2.16 10.37 -2.50
C ILE A 176 -2.78 9.48 -3.58
N ARG A 177 -2.17 8.34 -3.89
CA ARG A 177 -2.70 7.38 -4.87
C ARG A 177 -4.09 6.86 -4.48
N GLY A 178 -4.31 6.56 -3.20
CA GLY A 178 -5.60 6.09 -2.68
C GLY A 178 -6.70 7.15 -2.81
N PHE A 179 -6.39 8.40 -2.46
CA PHE A 179 -7.33 9.52 -2.61
C PHE A 179 -7.60 9.90 -4.07
N SER A 180 -6.59 9.79 -4.94
CA SER A 180 -6.76 10.00 -6.38
C SER A 180 -7.72 8.99 -6.98
N LEU A 181 -7.63 7.72 -6.56
CA LEU A 181 -8.57 6.67 -6.95
C LEU A 181 -9.99 6.94 -6.42
N LEU A 182 -10.12 7.35 -5.15
CA LEU A 182 -11.43 7.75 -4.60
C LEU A 182 -12.05 8.92 -5.36
N SER A 183 -11.25 9.93 -5.70
CA SER A 183 -11.68 11.09 -6.47
C SER A 183 -12.13 10.69 -7.88
N TYR A 184 -11.37 9.80 -8.54
CA TYR A 184 -11.75 9.21 -9.83
C TYR A 184 -13.08 8.46 -9.75
N LEU A 185 -13.24 7.56 -8.77
CA LEU A 185 -14.47 6.79 -8.58
C LEU A 185 -15.65 7.71 -8.27
N TYR A 186 -15.48 8.74 -7.42
CA TYR A 186 -16.52 9.72 -7.13
C TYR A 186 -16.92 10.53 -8.36
N ARG A 187 -15.96 10.97 -9.17
CA ARG A 187 -16.21 11.73 -10.41
C ARG A 187 -16.92 10.88 -11.46
N ASN A 188 -16.58 9.60 -11.57
CA ASN A 188 -17.09 8.71 -12.62
C ASN A 188 -18.30 7.88 -12.20
N GLN A 189 -18.61 7.76 -10.90
CA GLN A 189 -19.91 7.27 -10.42
C GLN A 189 -21.08 8.21 -10.78
N LYS A 190 -20.81 9.40 -11.33
CA LYS A 190 -21.81 10.26 -11.99
C LYS A 190 -22.01 9.94 -13.48
N MET A 191 -21.25 9.04 -14.09
CA MET A 191 -21.67 8.47 -15.37
C MET A 191 -22.68 7.36 -15.05
N PRO A 192 -23.92 7.45 -15.56
CA PRO A 192 -24.83 6.33 -15.47
C PRO A 192 -24.15 5.18 -16.21
N PHE A 193 -23.79 4.12 -15.50
CA PHE A 193 -23.75 2.81 -16.15
C PHE A 193 -25.20 2.60 -16.58
N THR A 194 -25.47 2.94 -17.83
CA THR A 194 -26.74 2.80 -18.52
C THR A 194 -27.38 1.51 -18.02
N LYS A 195 -28.54 1.64 -17.38
CA LYS A 195 -29.49 0.54 -17.30
C LYS A 195 -29.67 0.09 -18.74
N SER A 196 -29.12 -1.06 -19.10
CA SER A 196 -29.57 -1.78 -20.28
C SER A 196 -31.00 -2.19 -19.97
N GLU A 197 -31.94 -1.43 -20.52
CA GLU A 197 -33.30 -1.92 -20.78
C GLU A 197 -33.24 -3.18 -21.65
#